data_AF-A0A969HZD7-F1
#
_entry.id   AF-A0A969HZD7-F1
#
_cell.length_a   1.000
_cell.length_b   1.000
_cell.length_c   1.000
_cell.angle_alpha   90.00
_cell.angle_beta   90.00
_cell.angle_gamma   90.00
#
_symmetry.space_group_name_H-M   'P 1'
#
loop_
_entity.id
_entity.type
_entity.pdbx_description
1 polymer ?
#
loop_
_entity_poly.entity_id
_entity_poly.type
_entity_poly.pdbx_seq_one_letter_code
_entity_poly.pdbx_strand_id
1 'polypeptide(L)'
;MQRTAGISHSGQYNTVGGQIAQSNSSTAAAITYQFTLGAGQSMSPGSNRTFAVQTGGTGTVHPTSGDTYTLTYTTGGVQRTQSGTF
;
A
#
# COMPACT_ATOMS: atom_id res chain seq x y z
N MET A 1 2.77 10.00 -15.79
CA MET A 1 2.72 8.79 -14.94
C MET A 1 1.40 8.10 -15.22
N GLN A 2 1.42 6.88 -15.75
CA GLN A 2 0.24 6.08 -16.05
C GLN A 2 0.31 4.80 -15.20
N ARG A 3 -0.81 4.40 -14.61
CA ARG A 3 -0.93 3.10 -13.96
C ARG A 3 -0.89 2.02 -15.03
N THR A 4 -0.16 0.95 -14.77
CA THR A 4 -0.17 -0.27 -15.57
C THR A 4 -1.59 -0.68 -15.94
N ALA A 5 -1.83 -0.85 -17.25
CA ALA A 5 -3.14 -1.21 -17.77
C ALA A 5 -3.56 -2.59 -17.24
N GLY A 6 -4.84 -2.73 -16.87
CA GLY A 6 -5.36 -4.00 -16.39
C GLY A 6 -4.96 -4.39 -14.96
N ILE A 7 -4.28 -3.52 -14.21
CA ILE A 7 -4.08 -3.68 -12.76
C ILE A 7 -5.15 -2.90 -11.97
N SER A 8 -5.75 -3.58 -11.00
CA SER A 8 -6.69 -3.00 -10.03
C SER A 8 -6.35 -3.39 -8.59
N HIS A 9 -6.96 -2.71 -7.63
CA HIS A 9 -6.94 -3.14 -6.23
C HIS A 9 -7.53 -4.55 -6.12
N SER A 10 -6.88 -5.43 -5.36
CA SER A 10 -7.42 -6.75 -4.99
C SER A 10 -7.59 -6.93 -3.48
N GLY A 11 -6.75 -6.30 -2.66
CA GLY A 11 -6.86 -6.44 -1.21
C GLY A 11 -5.94 -5.51 -0.43
N GLN A 12 -6.31 -5.33 0.84
CA GLN A 12 -5.53 -4.57 1.81
C GLN A 12 -5.69 -5.22 3.19
N TYR A 13 -4.59 -5.56 3.86
CA TYR A 13 -4.60 -6.32 5.11
C TYR A 13 -3.63 -5.75 6.14
N ASN A 14 -3.96 -5.88 7.43
CA ASN A 14 -3.06 -5.56 8.52
C ASN A 14 -3.18 -6.56 9.69
N THR A 15 -2.07 -6.87 10.37
CA THR A 15 -2.07 -7.72 11.58
C THR A 15 -2.18 -6.94 12.89
N VAL A 16 -2.24 -5.61 12.84
CA VAL A 16 -2.27 -4.75 14.04
C VAL A 16 -3.65 -4.74 14.69
N GLY A 17 -4.71 -4.91 13.89
CA GLY A 17 -6.09 -5.01 14.35
C GLY A 17 -6.92 -3.77 14.03
N GLY A 18 -8.09 -3.65 14.69
CA GLY A 18 -9.10 -2.64 14.37
C GLY A 18 -8.71 -1.17 14.63
N GLN A 19 -7.53 -0.92 15.19
CA GLN A 19 -6.99 0.42 15.40
C GLN A 19 -6.51 1.09 14.11
N ILE A 20 -6.26 0.29 13.07
CA ILE A 20 -5.82 0.76 11.76
C ILE A 20 -7.02 0.88 10.83
N ALA A 21 -7.38 2.10 10.49
CA ALA A 21 -8.29 2.38 9.40
C ALA A 21 -7.58 2.13 8.06
N GLN A 22 -8.26 1.43 7.16
CA GLN A 22 -7.75 1.05 5.85
C GLN A 22 -8.60 1.69 4.77
N SER A 23 -7.98 2.32 3.79
CA SER A 23 -8.68 2.81 2.59
C SER A 23 -7.79 2.67 1.36
N ASN A 24 -8.42 2.60 0.20
CA ASN A 24 -7.71 2.59 -1.07
C ASN A 24 -8.42 3.47 -2.10
N SER A 25 -7.66 3.91 -3.10
CA SER A 25 -8.19 4.58 -4.28
C SER A 25 -7.46 4.11 -5.53
N SER A 26 -8.15 4.16 -6.66
CA SER A 26 -7.69 3.60 -7.92
C SER A 26 -7.92 4.63 -9.02
N THR A 27 -6.85 5.22 -9.54
CA THR A 27 -6.88 6.24 -10.61
C THR A 27 -6.15 5.74 -11.84
N ALA A 28 -6.31 6.44 -12.97
CA ALA A 28 -5.55 6.15 -14.19
C ALA A 28 -4.03 6.26 -14.01
N ALA A 29 -3.53 6.91 -12.95
CA ALA A 29 -2.10 7.12 -12.70
C ALA A 29 -1.52 6.19 -11.63
N ALA A 30 -2.30 5.78 -10.63
CA ALA A 30 -1.82 4.92 -9.54
C ALA A 30 -2.96 4.22 -8.79
N ILE A 31 -2.60 3.19 -8.01
CA ILE A 31 -3.42 2.66 -6.92
C ILE A 31 -2.78 3.14 -5.62
N THR A 32 -3.56 3.81 -4.78
CA THR A 32 -3.11 4.31 -3.49
C THR A 32 -3.73 3.47 -2.39
N TYR A 33 -2.90 3.00 -1.46
CA TYR A 33 -3.33 2.28 -0.26
C TYR A 33 -2.94 3.10 0.96
N GLN A 34 -3.90 3.32 1.85
CA GLN A 34 -3.73 4.10 3.06
C GLN A 34 -4.00 3.21 4.28
N PHE A 35 -3.08 3.23 5.23
CA PHE A 35 -3.23 2.66 6.57
C PHE A 35 -3.08 3.81 7.56
N THR A 36 -4.09 4.04 8.39
CA THR A 36 -4.12 5.16 9.32
C THR A 36 -4.38 4.65 10.72
N LEU A 37 -3.45 4.91 11.63
CA LEU A 37 -3.70 4.72 13.06
C LEU A 37 -4.73 5.75 13.52
N GLY A 38 -5.83 5.28 14.12
CA GLY A 38 -6.88 6.15 14.63
C GLY A 38 -6.33 7.20 15.61
N ALA A 39 -6.89 8.40 15.59
CA ALA A 39 -6.47 9.46 16.51
C ALA A 39 -6.60 9.01 17.97
N GLY A 40 -5.60 9.34 18.79
CA GLY A 40 -5.55 8.92 20.20
C GLY A 40 -5.17 7.46 20.44
N GLN A 41 -5.01 6.64 19.39
CA GLN A 41 -4.49 5.29 19.51
C GLN A 41 -2.97 5.32 19.55
N SER A 42 -2.38 4.36 20.28
CA SER A 42 -0.96 4.09 20.24
C SER A 42 -0.71 2.68 19.75
N MET A 43 0.40 2.53 19.03
CA MET A 43 0.94 1.23 18.69
C MET A 43 1.98 0.88 19.75
N SER A 44 1.71 -0.13 20.57
CA SER A 44 2.72 -0.67 21.48
C SER A 44 3.95 -1.13 20.70
N PRO A 45 5.16 -1.04 21.27
CA PRO A 45 6.34 -1.65 20.66
C PRO A 45 6.09 -3.13 20.40
N GLY A 46 6.44 -3.60 19.20
CA GLY A 46 6.24 -4.99 18.82
C GLY A 46 6.87 -5.31 17.47
N SER A 47 7.28 -6.55 17.31
CA SER A 47 7.83 -7.10 16.06
C SER A 47 6.73 -7.86 15.30
N ASN A 48 6.96 -8.15 14.01
CA ASN A 48 6.08 -8.98 13.17
C ASN A 48 4.68 -8.39 12.88
N ARG A 49 4.58 -7.06 12.76
CA ARG A 49 3.39 -6.41 12.22
C ARG A 49 3.49 -6.31 10.70
N THR A 50 2.45 -6.77 10.01
CA THR A 50 2.39 -6.77 8.55
C THR A 50 1.33 -5.81 8.09
N PHE A 51 1.67 -4.95 7.14
CA PHE A 51 0.75 -4.19 6.31
C PHE A 51 0.94 -4.68 4.89
N ALA A 52 -0.09 -5.30 4.32
CA ALA A 52 -0.02 -5.92 3.01
C ALA A 52 -1.03 -5.30 2.06
N VAL A 53 -0.60 -5.13 0.82
CA VAL A 53 -1.43 -4.66 -0.30
C VAL A 53 -1.34 -5.70 -1.40
N GLN A 54 -2.46 -5.96 -2.05
CA GLN A 54 -2.54 -6.90 -3.15
C GLN A 54 -3.15 -6.21 -4.36
N THR A 55 -2.44 -6.27 -5.47
CA THR A 55 -2.95 -5.89 -6.79
C THR A 55 -3.46 -7.13 -7.52
N GLY A 56 -4.53 -6.96 -8.28
CA GLY A 56 -5.11 -8.00 -9.14
C GLY A 56 -4.96 -7.61 -10.60
N GLY A 57 -4.70 -8.60 -11.46
CA GLY A 57 -4.68 -8.43 -12.91
C GLY A 57 -5.99 -8.86 -13.56
N THR A 58 -6.28 -8.31 -14.73
CA THR A 58 -7.44 -8.69 -15.58
C THR A 58 -7.22 -9.96 -16.40
N GLY A 59 -6.10 -10.67 -16.18
CA GLY A 59 -5.72 -11.88 -16.92
C GLY A 59 -4.87 -11.63 -18.17
N THR A 60 -4.66 -10.38 -18.56
CA THR A 60 -3.72 -10.02 -19.63
C THR A 60 -2.30 -9.93 -19.08
N VAL A 61 -1.37 -10.69 -19.67
CA VAL A 61 0.06 -10.60 -19.32
C VAL A 61 0.59 -9.22 -19.72
N HIS A 62 1.29 -8.57 -18.80
CA HIS A 62 1.92 -7.26 -18.99
C HIS A 62 3.43 -7.37 -18.64
N PRO A 63 4.34 -6.81 -19.45
CA PRO A 63 5.76 -6.76 -19.12
C PRO A 63 6.03 -5.79 -17.95
N THR A 64 6.51 -6.29 -16.81
CA THR A 64 6.82 -5.44 -15.62
C THR A 64 8.04 -4.54 -15.81
N SER A 65 8.77 -4.67 -16.93
CA SER A 65 9.93 -3.84 -17.23
C SER A 65 9.54 -2.35 -17.29
N GLY A 66 10.03 -1.57 -16.33
CA GLY A 66 9.71 -0.14 -16.21
C GLY A 66 8.59 0.19 -15.23
N ASP A 67 7.87 -0.81 -14.71
CA ASP A 67 6.93 -0.59 -13.62
C ASP A 67 7.66 -0.23 -12.35
N THR A 68 7.14 0.77 -11.63
CA THR A 68 7.70 1.23 -10.36
C THR A 68 6.65 1.24 -9.27
N TYR A 69 7.08 1.09 -8.03
CA TYR A 69 6.27 1.33 -6.85
C TYR A 69 6.94 2.37 -5.95
N THR A 70 6.11 3.11 -5.22
CA THR A 70 6.55 4.02 -4.16
C THR A 70 5.72 3.75 -2.93
N LEU A 71 6.40 3.54 -1.80
CA LEU A 71 5.83 3.35 -0.48
C LEU A 71 6.23 4.55 0.37
N THR A 72 5.25 5.34 0.79
CA THR A 72 5.45 6.43 1.75
C THR A 72 4.79 6.05 3.06
N TYR A 73 5.53 6.09 4.16
CA TYR A 73 5.04 5.73 5.49
C TYR A 73 5.66 6.59 6.57
N THR A 74 4.95 6.80 7.67
CA THR A 74 5.45 7.52 8.84
C THR A 74 5.58 6.56 10.01
N THR A 75 6.77 6.50 10.62
CA THR A 75 7.00 5.71 11.84
C THR A 75 7.92 6.47 12.80
N GLY A 76 7.59 6.43 14.10
CA GLY A 76 8.29 7.21 15.11
C GLY A 76 8.25 8.73 14.88
N GLY A 77 7.20 9.24 14.22
CA GLY A 77 7.08 10.67 13.86
C GLY A 77 7.87 11.09 12.62
N VAL A 78 8.58 10.17 11.96
CA VAL A 78 9.40 10.46 10.78
C VAL A 78 8.76 9.87 9.53
N GLN A 79 8.51 10.69 8.52
CA GLN A 79 8.07 10.25 7.20
C GLN A 79 9.25 9.65 6.42
N ARG A 80 9.04 8.50 5.80
CA ARG A 80 9.99 7.81 4.93
C ARG A 80 9.33 7.49 3.60
N THR A 81 10.13 7.48 2.54
CA THR A 81 9.72 7.05 1.20
C THR A 81 10.69 6.00 0.70
N GLN A 82 10.15 4.92 0.19
CA GLN A 82 10.89 3.86 -0.47
C GLN A 82 10.33 3.67 -1.87
N SER A 83 11.19 3.49 -2.86
CA SER A 83 10.78 3.21 -4.22
C SER A 83 11.51 1.97 -4.75
N GLY A 84 10.89 1.31 -5.73
CA GLY A 84 11.45 0.13 -6.38
C GLY A 84 10.74 -0.18 -7.69
N THR A 85 11.07 -1.34 -8.27
CA THR A 85 10.47 -1.87 -9.50
C THR A 85 9.75 -3.18 -9.20
N PHE A 86 8.80 -3.56 -10.06
CA PHE A 86 8.17 -4.89 -10.02
C PHE A 86 9.04 -5.95 -10.71
#